data_AF-A0A520HVB0-F1
#
_entry.id   AF-A0A520HVB0-F1
#
_cell.length_a   1.000
_cell.length_b   1.000
_cell.length_c   1.000
_cell.angle_alpha   90.00
_cell.angle_beta   90.00
_cell.angle_gamma   90.00
#
_symmetry.space_group_name_H-M   'P 1'
#
loop_
_entity.id
_entity.type
_entity.pdbx_description
1 polymer ?
#
loop_
_entity_poly.entity_id
_entity_poly.type
_entity_poly.pdbx_seq_one_letter_code
_entity_poly.pdbx_strand_id
1 'polypeptide(L)' 'AIGTGIVYAPSLGGPGAADYDMLAKLVVQFQAVITTAVWASIGTVVAILVAKAVTGLRVSPEVEYEGLDLGEHGERAYN' A
#
# COMPACT_ATOMS: atom_id res chain seq x y z
N ALA A 1 -1.78 -6.55 -10.46
CA ALA A 1 -1.17 -7.86 -10.19
C ALA A 1 -2.09 -9.01 -10.61
N ILE A 2 -3.24 -9.23 -9.97
CA ILE A 2 -4.12 -10.37 -10.29
C ILE A 2 -4.58 -10.40 -11.76
N GLY A 3 -5.05 -9.26 -12.30
CA GLY A 3 -5.49 -9.17 -13.70
C GLY A 3 -4.41 -9.54 -14.72
N THR A 4 -3.12 -9.40 -14.37
CA THR A 4 -1.99 -9.83 -15.21
C THR A 4 -2.02 -11.34 -15.47
N GLY A 5 -2.51 -12.15 -14.52
CA GLY A 5 -2.68 -13.59 -14.74
C GLY A 5 -3.65 -13.94 -15.88
N ILE A 6 -4.57 -13.03 -16.21
CA ILE A 6 -5.56 -13.20 -17.29
C ILE A 6 -5.04 -12.61 -18.59
N VAL A 7 -4.75 -11.31 -18.61
CA VAL A 7 -4.46 -10.56 -19.86
C VAL A 7 -3.08 -10.87 -20.47
N TYR A 8 -2.24 -11.61 -19.75
CA TYR A 8 -0.96 -12.08 -20.28
C TYR A 8 -1.11 -13.34 -21.16
N ALA A 9 -2.28 -13.98 -21.17
CA ALA A 9 -2.53 -15.17 -21.99
C ALA A 9 -2.48 -14.87 -23.51
N PRO A 10 -1.81 -15.72 -24.32
CA PRO A 10 -1.74 -15.52 -25.78
C PRO A 10 -3.08 -15.56 -26.49
N SER A 11 -4.04 -16.33 -25.98
CA SER A 11 -5.41 -16.39 -26.51
C SER A 11 -6.16 -15.06 -26.41
N LEU A 12 -5.69 -14.14 -25.57
CA LEU A 12 -6.22 -12.78 -25.42
C LEU A 12 -5.30 -11.72 -26.08
N GLY A 13 -4.33 -12.14 -26.88
CA GLY A 13 -3.32 -11.27 -27.49
C GLY A 13 -2.18 -10.86 -26.54
N GLY A 14 -2.07 -11.50 -25.38
CA GLY A 14 -0.99 -11.29 -24.41
C GLY A 14 0.33 -11.96 -24.80
N PRO A 15 1.46 -11.56 -24.21
CA PRO A 15 2.79 -12.03 -24.61
C PRO A 15 3.21 -13.37 -23.96
N GLY A 16 2.28 -14.18 -23.47
CA GLY A 16 2.56 -15.47 -22.84
C GLY A 16 3.16 -16.52 -23.79
N ALA A 17 3.69 -17.60 -23.20
CA ALA A 17 4.15 -18.76 -23.96
C ALA A 17 2.98 -19.61 -24.47
N ALA A 18 3.22 -20.48 -25.46
CA ALA A 18 2.18 -21.32 -26.06
C ALA A 18 1.48 -22.26 -25.05
N ASP A 19 2.18 -22.66 -23.99
CA ASP A 19 1.71 -23.50 -22.89
C ASP A 19 1.20 -22.70 -21.68
N TYR A 20 0.79 -21.44 -21.88
CA TYR A 20 0.32 -20.57 -20.81
C TYR A 20 -0.92 -21.12 -20.10
N ASP A 21 -0.75 -21.51 -18.85
CA ASP A 21 -1.84 -21.89 -17.95
C ASP A 21 -2.33 -20.69 -17.13
N MET A 22 -3.51 -20.19 -17.48
CA MET A 22 -4.13 -19.04 -16.82
C MET A 22 -4.41 -19.30 -15.34
N LEU A 23 -4.88 -20.49 -14.96
CA LEU A 23 -5.20 -20.82 -13.57
C LEU A 23 -3.92 -20.87 -12.73
N ALA A 24 -2.87 -21.51 -13.24
CA ALA A 24 -1.58 -21.55 -12.56
C ALA A 24 -1.03 -20.13 -12.33
N LYS A 25 -1.14 -19.24 -13.34
CA LYS A 25 -0.65 -17.85 -13.20
C LYS A 25 -1.50 -16.98 -12.28
N LEU A 26 -2.81 -17.22 -12.19
CA LEU A 26 -3.65 -16.56 -11.19
C LEU A 26 -3.22 -16.91 -9.77
N VAL A 27 -2.87 -18.17 -9.49
CA VAL A 27 -2.34 -18.60 -8.19
C VAL A 27 -1.01 -17.90 -7.87
N VAL A 28 -0.09 -17.84 -8.84
CA VAL A 28 1.19 -17.14 -8.67
C VAL A 28 0.98 -15.66 -8.35
N GLN A 29 0.06 -14.99 -9.06
CA GLN A 29 -0.22 -13.57 -8.81
C GLN A 29 -0.87 -13.35 -7.44
N PHE A 30 -1.72 -14.28 -6.99
CA PHE A 30 -2.29 -14.22 -5.65
C PHE A 30 -1.22 -14.34 -4.56
N GLN A 31 -0.30 -15.31 -4.70
CA GLN A 31 0.84 -15.46 -3.81
C GLN A 31 1.73 -14.20 -3.81
N ALA A 32 1.98 -13.61 -4.98
CA ALA A 32 2.76 -12.38 -5.08
C ALA A 32 2.12 -11.22 -4.31
N VAL A 33 0.80 -11.00 -4.49
CA VAL A 33 0.06 -9.94 -3.79
C VAL A 33 0.08 -10.14 -2.28
N ILE A 34 -0.18 -11.36 -1.80
CA ILE A 34 -0.14 -11.65 -0.36
C ILE A 34 1.27 -11.41 0.18
N THR A 35 2.28 -11.89 -0.52
CA THR A 35 3.68 -11.77 -0.08
C THR A 35 4.07 -10.30 0.04
N THR A 36 3.78 -9.47 -0.97
CA THR A 36 4.12 -8.05 -0.93
C THR A 36 3.29 -7.30 0.10
N ALA A 37 2.01 -7.63 0.27
CA ALA A 37 1.16 -7.03 1.29
C ALA A 37 1.70 -7.33 2.69
N VAL A 38 1.99 -8.60 3.01
CA VAL A 38 2.56 -9.00 4.31
C VAL A 38 3.89 -8.31 4.55
N TRP A 39 4.79 -8.32 3.57
CA TRP A 39 6.10 -7.67 3.69
C TRP A 39 5.98 -6.17 3.95
N ALA A 40 5.18 -5.47 3.14
CA ALA A 40 4.97 -4.03 3.26
C ALA A 40 4.28 -3.68 4.58
N SER A 41 3.25 -4.43 4.98
CA SER A 41 2.54 -4.21 6.25
C SER A 41 3.46 -4.41 7.44
N ILE A 42 4.23 -5.52 7.51
CA ILE A 42 5.15 -5.77 8.62
C ILE A 42 6.22 -4.67 8.69
N GLY A 43 6.88 -4.37 7.56
CA GLY A 43 7.90 -3.33 7.52
C GLY A 43 7.35 -1.96 7.94
N THR A 44 6.15 -1.62 7.46
CA THR A 44 5.47 -0.35 7.81
C THR A 44 5.10 -0.31 9.29
N VAL A 45 4.57 -1.39 9.86
CA VAL A 45 4.23 -1.46 11.29
C VAL A 45 5.48 -1.25 12.13
N VAL A 46 6.59 -1.92 11.81
CA VAL A 46 7.86 -1.74 12.53
C VAL A 46 8.34 -0.29 12.41
N ALA A 47 8.36 0.28 11.21
CA ALA A 47 8.81 1.66 10.99
C ALA A 47 7.94 2.68 11.73
N ILE A 48 6.61 2.52 11.71
CA ILE A 48 5.65 3.38 12.40
C ILE A 48 5.82 3.29 13.92
N LEU A 49 6.04 2.09 14.48
CA LEU A 49 6.26 1.93 15.91
C LEU A 49 7.56 2.60 16.36
N VAL A 50 8.63 2.46 15.58
CA VAL A 50 9.90 3.15 15.83
C VAL A 50 9.72 4.67 15.74
N ALA A 51 9.08 5.17 14.68
CA ALA A 51 8.80 6.60 14.52
C ALA A 51 7.96 7.13 15.69
N LYS A 52 6.92 6.41 16.10
CA LYS A 52 6.10 6.77 17.28
C LYS A 52 6.93 6.85 18.56
N ALA A 53 7.84 5.91 18.77
CA ALA A 53 8.69 5.90 19.96
C ALA A 53 9.69 7.07 19.98
N VAL A 54 10.15 7.54 18.81
CA VAL A 54 11.17 8.58 18.69
C VAL A 54 10.57 9.99 18.59
N THR A 55 9.43 10.16 17.91
CA THR A 55 8.85 11.47 17.58
C THR A 55 7.45 11.70 18.14
N GLY A 56 6.78 10.67 18.66
CA GLY A 56 5.36 10.71 19.03
C GLY A 56 4.39 10.41 17.87
N LEU A 57 4.82 10.60 16.61
CA LEU A 57 4.12 10.33 15.33
C LEU A 57 2.80 11.10 15.08
N ARG A 58 1.91 11.22 16.07
CA ARG A 58 0.60 11.89 15.95
C ARG A 58 0.52 13.02 16.97
N VAL A 59 -0.05 14.15 16.56
CA VAL A 59 -0.35 15.29 17.41
C VAL A 59 -1.38 14.95 18.48
N SER A 60 -1.58 15.83 19.48
CA SER A 60 -2.61 15.62 20.50
C SER A 60 -4.03 15.72 19.89
N PRO A 61 -5.05 15.08 20.51
CA PRO A 61 -6.43 15.17 20.04
C PRO A 61 -6.96 16.60 19.95
N GLU A 62 -6.50 17.49 20.84
CA GLU A 62 -6.86 18.90 20.85
C GLU A 62 -6.32 19.62 19.61
N VAL A 63 -5.04 19.43 19.28
CA VAL A 63 -4.41 19.97 18.06
C VAL A 63 -5.07 19.40 16.80
N GLU A 64 -5.42 18.12 16.80
CA GLU A 64 -6.11 17.49 15.68
C GLU A 64 -7.52 18.08 15.46
N TYR A 65 -8.21 18.48 16.53
CA TYR A 65 -9.53 19.10 16.47
C TYR A 65 -9.48 20.58 16.04
N GLU A 66 -8.51 21.34 16.54
CA GLU A 66 -8.30 22.74 16.17
C GLU A 66 -7.77 22.91 14.74
N GLY A 67 -7.14 21.86 14.20
CA GLY A 67 -6.56 21.80 12.87
C GLY A 67 -5.05 22.02 12.89
N LEU A 68 -4.33 21.22 12.10
CA LEU A 68 -2.86 21.22 12.03
C LEU A 68 -2.29 22.58 11.59
N ASP A 69 -3.01 23.32 10.75
CA ASP A 69 -2.57 24.65 10.32
C ASP A 69 -2.51 25.60 11.51
N LEU A 70 -3.51 25.58 12.40
CA LEU A 70 -3.54 26.46 13.57
C LEU A 70 -2.65 25.93 14.70
N GLY A 71 -2.76 24.62 15.00
CA GLY A 71 -2.13 24.02 16.17
C GLY A 71 -0.64 23.69 16.01
N GLU A 72 -0.15 23.44 14.80
CA GLU A 72 1.28 23.18 14.54
C GLU A 72 1.97 24.33 13.78
N HIS A 73 1.24 25.10 12.97
CA HIS A 73 1.81 26.14 12.10
C HIS A 73 1.39 27.57 12.46
N GLY A 74 0.39 27.77 13.32
CA GLY A 74 -0.11 29.09 13.72
C GLY A 74 -0.83 29.87 12.61
N GLU A 75 -1.24 29.19 11.55
CA GLU A 75 -1.82 29.79 10.35
C GLU A 75 -3.28 29.34 10.15
N ARG A 76 -4.06 30.15 9.42
CA ARG A 76 -5.37 29.74 8.87
C ARG A 76 -5.24 29.70 7.36
N ALA A 77 -5.53 28.55 6.75
CA ALA A 77 -5.39 28.37 5.29
C ALA A 77 -6.29 29.31 4.47
N TYR A 78 -7.42 29.76 5.04
CA TYR A 78 -8.37 30.66 4.38
C TYR A 78 -8.90 31.71 5.36
N ASN A 79 -9.13 32.93 4.85
CA ASN A 79 -9.71 34.07 5.56
C ASN A 79 -11.17 34.31 5.17
#